data_AF-A0A1J9R2D6-F1
#
_entry.id   AF-A0A1J9R2D6-F1
#
_cell.length_a   1.000
_cell.length_b   1.000
_cell.length_c   1.000
_cell.angle_alpha   90.00
_cell.angle_beta   90.00
_cell.angle_gamma   90.00
#
_symmetry.space_group_name_H-M   'P 1'
#
loop_
_entity.id
_entity.type
_entity.pdbx_description
1 polymer ?
#
loop_
_entity_poly.entity_id
_entity_poly.type
_entity_poly.pdbx_seq_one_letter_code
_entity_poly.pdbx_strand_id
1 'polypeptide(L)'
;MGSDRAYIERVIAIRAEFKQLGFNLPDYIFFDRLLYGVTKGWATLIRNRMDEAAKNVNAPPIEDDFMGLCRDILLRLPASVTSSTARDSRSQTHAVDRGRTQQCEC
;
A
#
# COMPACT_ATOMS: atom_id res chain seq x y z
N MET A 1 1.48 15.38 -0.61
CA MET A 1 1.88 14.35 0.37
C MET A 1 1.92 13.02 -0.38
N GLY A 2 3.05 12.31 -0.38
CA GLY A 2 3.16 11.00 -1.05
C GLY A 2 2.31 9.94 -0.34
N SER A 3 1.98 8.84 -1.02
CA SER A 3 1.25 7.70 -0.43
C SER A 3 2.01 7.13 0.79
N ASP A 4 1.27 6.67 1.82
CA ASP A 4 1.81 5.92 2.96
C ASP A 4 2.70 4.77 2.49
N ARG A 5 2.29 4.08 1.42
CA ARG A 5 3.07 3.01 0.78
C ARG A 5 4.46 3.47 0.37
N ALA A 6 4.55 4.60 -0.34
CA ALA A 6 5.81 5.17 -0.79
C ALA A 6 6.67 5.67 0.39
N TYR A 7 6.06 6.15 1.47
CA TYR A 7 6.79 6.51 2.68
C TYR A 7 7.43 5.29 3.33
N ILE A 8 6.67 4.22 3.53
CA ILE A 8 7.15 2.96 4.13
C ILE A 8 8.27 2.35 3.28
N GLU A 9 8.11 2.30 1.96
CA GLU A 9 9.16 1.82 1.04
C GLU A 9 10.46 2.61 1.18
N ARG A 10 10.39 3.93 1.35
CA ARG A 10 11.58 4.75 1.59
C ARG A 10 12.23 4.45 2.94
N VAL A 11 11.47 4.25 4.00
CA VAL A 11 12.03 3.89 5.32
C VAL A 11 12.75 2.53 5.24
N ILE A 12 12.17 1.55 4.54
CA ILE A 12 12.81 0.25 4.29
C ILE A 12 14.13 0.42 3.55
N ALA A 13 14.13 1.23 2.47
CA ALA A 13 15.34 1.48 1.67
C ALA A 13 16.45 2.12 2.50
N ILE A 14 16.12 3.12 3.32
CA ILE A 14 17.07 3.78 4.23
C ILE A 14 17.65 2.75 5.21
N ARG A 15 16.81 1.94 5.87
CA ARG A 15 17.28 0.90 6.80
C ARG A 15 18.25 -0.09 6.12
N ALA A 16 17.94 -0.49 4.89
CA ALA A 16 18.80 -1.37 4.11
C ALA A 16 20.15 -0.72 3.76
N GLU A 17 20.14 0.56 3.39
CA GLU A 17 21.35 1.33 3.06
C GLU A 17 22.27 1.50 4.28
N PHE A 18 21.73 1.86 5.45
CA PHE A 18 22.52 1.91 6.69
C PHE A 18 23.19 0.56 7.01
N LYS A 19 22.46 -0.54 6.83
CA LYS A 19 23.01 -1.88 7.00
C LYS A 19 24.12 -2.20 6.00
N GLN A 20 23.96 -1.80 4.74
CA GLN A 20 25.00 -1.96 3.71
C GLN A 20 26.26 -1.15 4.01
N LEU A 21 26.10 0.03 4.60
CA LEU A 21 27.20 0.89 5.05
C LEU A 21 27.87 0.40 6.35
N GLY A 22 27.39 -0.69 6.95
CA GLY A 22 27.94 -1.26 8.19
C GLY A 22 27.45 -0.58 9.47
N PHE A 23 26.48 0.33 9.38
CA PHE A 23 25.85 0.92 10.56
C PHE A 23 24.77 -0.02 11.11
N ASN A 24 24.98 -0.48 12.34
CA ASN A 24 24.00 -1.29 13.06
C ASN A 24 23.14 -0.41 13.97
N LEU A 25 22.23 0.36 13.36
CA LEU A 25 21.27 1.17 14.11
C LEU A 25 20.19 0.26 14.70
N PRO A 26 19.81 0.47 15.98
CA PRO A 26 18.67 -0.21 16.56
C PRO A 26 17.37 0.02 15.79
N ASP A 27 16.56 -1.03 15.67
CA ASP A 27 15.32 -1.00 14.90
C ASP A 27 14.30 0.02 15.44
N TYR A 28 14.28 0.28 16.76
CA TYR A 28 13.39 1.28 17.40
C TYR A 28 13.49 2.68 16.77
N ILE A 29 14.65 3.08 16.26
CA ILE A 29 14.85 4.37 15.59
C ILE A 29 14.00 4.44 14.31
N PHE A 30 13.91 3.33 13.59
CA PHE A 30 13.11 3.23 12.38
C PHE A 30 11.61 3.13 12.69
N PHE A 31 11.22 2.58 13.86
CA PHE A 31 9.84 2.60 14.33
C PHE A 31 9.33 4.01 14.59
N ASP A 32 10.09 4.85 15.30
CA ASP A 32 9.71 6.24 15.54
C ASP A 32 9.58 7.00 14.21
N ARG A 33 10.51 6.77 13.29
CA ARG A 33 10.47 7.37 11.96
C ARG A 33 9.28 6.88 11.15
N LEU A 34 8.93 5.60 11.25
CA LEU A 34 7.78 5.00 10.59
C LEU A 34 6.49 5.63 11.11
N LEU A 35 6.31 5.67 12.44
CA LEU A 35 5.12 6.21 13.11
C LEU A 35 4.91 7.70 12.84
N TYR A 36 5.99 8.48 12.71
CA TYR A 36 5.89 9.92 12.47
C TYR A 36 5.42 10.28 11.05
N GLY A 37 5.76 9.47 10.05
CA GLY A 37 5.52 9.85 8.65
C GLY A 37 4.38 9.13 7.94
N VAL A 38 3.77 8.12 8.56
CA VAL A 38 2.50 7.54 8.06
C VAL A 38 1.30 8.32 8.59
N THR A 39 0.15 8.21 7.93
CA THR A 39 -1.10 8.80 8.42
C THR A 39 -1.52 8.21 9.77
N LYS A 40 -2.31 8.98 10.53
CA LYS A 40 -2.79 8.59 11.88
C LYS A 40 -3.48 7.22 11.91
N GLY A 41 -4.21 6.86 10.86
CA GLY A 41 -4.87 5.55 10.75
C GLY A 41 -3.87 4.40 10.75
N TRP A 42 -2.83 4.50 9.93
CA TRP A 42 -1.75 3.51 9.89
C TRP A 42 -0.90 3.53 11.15
N ALA A 43 -0.58 4.70 11.71
CA ALA A 43 0.14 4.79 12.98
C ALA A 43 -0.60 4.06 14.12
N THR A 44 -1.92 4.18 14.19
CA THR A 44 -2.74 3.42 15.15
C THR A 44 -2.72 1.93 14.86
N LEU A 45 -2.85 1.50 13.60
CA LEU A 45 -2.76 0.07 13.25
C LEU A 45 -1.40 -0.54 13.61
N ILE A 46 -0.31 0.21 13.39
CA ILE A 46 1.05 -0.21 13.72
C ILE A 46 1.21 -0.37 15.23
N ARG A 47 0.79 0.63 16.01
CA ARG A 47 0.84 0.57 17.48
C ARG A 47 0.05 -0.61 18.04
N ASN A 48 -1.17 -0.83 17.55
CA ASN A 48 -1.98 -1.96 17.98
C ASN A 48 -1.26 -3.30 17.73
N ARG A 49 -0.51 -3.42 16.63
CA ARG A 49 0.29 -4.63 16.35
C ARG A 49 1.48 -4.78 17.26
N MET A 50 2.13 -3.68 17.60
CA MET A 50 3.22 -3.68 18.58
C MET A 50 2.68 -4.11 19.95
N ASP A 51 1.52 -3.59 20.37
CA ASP A 51 0.87 -3.94 21.63
C ASP A 51 0.45 -5.42 21.67
N GLU A 52 -0.10 -5.96 20.59
CA GLU A 52 -0.45 -7.38 20.49
C GLU A 52 0.78 -8.30 20.52
N ALA A 53 1.87 -7.90 19.86
CA ALA A 53 3.15 -8.62 19.93
C ALA A 53 3.72 -8.61 21.35
N ALA A 54 3.66 -7.46 22.05
CA ALA A 54 4.12 -7.33 23.43
C ALA A 54 3.33 -8.20 24.42
N LYS A 55 2.06 -8.49 24.15
CA LYS A 55 1.23 -9.40 24.96
C LYS A 55 1.58 -10.87 24.74
N ASN A 56 2.17 -11.22 23.59
CA ASN A 56 2.50 -12.60 23.26
C ASN A 56 3.91 -12.95 23.73
N VAL A 57 4.00 -13.54 24.92
CA VAL A 57 5.26 -13.96 25.57
C VAL A 57 6.08 -14.94 24.72
N ASN A 58 5.45 -15.66 23.79
CA ASN A 58 6.11 -16.63 22.91
C ASN A 58 6.49 -16.06 21.54
N ALA A 59 6.04 -14.86 21.20
CA ALA A 59 6.41 -14.21 19.95
C ALA A 59 7.75 -13.49 20.10
N PRO A 60 8.56 -13.43 19.03
CA PRO A 60 9.68 -12.50 18.99
C PRO A 60 9.19 -11.06 19.22
N PRO A 61 9.93 -10.23 19.97
CA PRO A 61 9.63 -8.81 20.09
C PRO A 61 9.50 -8.21 18.69
N ILE A 62 8.46 -7.41 18.46
CA ILE A 62 8.27 -6.74 17.17
C ILE A 62 9.44 -5.83 16.83
N GLU A 63 10.10 -5.30 17.86
CA GLU A 63 11.31 -4.48 17.79
C GLU A 63 12.46 -5.21 17.08
N ASP A 64 12.48 -6.54 17.11
CA ASP A 64 13.50 -7.36 16.45
C ASP A 64 13.16 -7.70 14.99
N ASP A 65 11.93 -7.42 14.53
CA ASP A 65 11.46 -7.71 13.17
C ASP A 65 10.79 -6.51 12.48
N PHE A 66 11.48 -5.36 12.48
CA PHE A 66 11.00 -4.17 11.76
C PHE A 66 10.77 -4.46 10.26
N MET A 67 11.59 -5.31 9.62
CA MET A 67 11.41 -5.66 8.20
C MET A 67 10.11 -6.43 7.97
N GLY A 68 9.82 -7.44 8.80
CA GLY A 68 8.61 -8.25 8.69
C GLY A 68 7.35 -7.40 8.88
N LEU A 69 7.35 -6.52 9.89
CA LEU A 69 6.25 -5.58 10.09
C LEU A 69 6.03 -4.69 8.86
N CYS A 70 7.09 -4.07 8.33
CA CYS A 70 6.95 -3.20 7.16
C CYS A 70 6.39 -3.94 5.94
N ARG A 71 6.82 -5.19 5.70
CA ARG A 71 6.30 -6.02 4.61
C ARG A 71 4.82 -6.36 4.82
N ASP A 72 4.42 -6.72 6.03
CA ASP A 72 3.03 -7.05 6.35
C ASP A 72 2.11 -5.81 6.22
N ILE A 73 2.59 -4.62 6.57
CA ILE A 73 1.86 -3.37 6.32
C ILE A 73 1.74 -3.11 4.80
N LEU A 74 2.83 -3.28 4.04
CA LEU A 74 2.83 -3.09 2.58
C LEU A 74 1.88 -4.07 1.86
N LEU A 75 1.72 -5.30 2.37
CA LEU A 75 0.76 -6.27 1.83
C LEU A 75 -0.70 -5.85 2.05
N ARG A 76 -0.98 -5.07 3.11
CA ARG A 76 -2.32 -4.59 3.47
C ARG A 76 -2.67 -3.26 2.81
N LEU A 77 -1.65 -2.49 2.43
CA LEU A 77 -1.84 -1.29 1.64
C LEU A 77 -2.29 -1.69 0.23
N PRO A 78 -3.38 -1.12 -0.29
CA PRO A 78 -3.73 -1.33 -1.69
C PRO A 78 -2.52 -0.88 -2.53
N ALA A 79 -1.99 -1.79 -3.34
CA ALA A 79 -0.99 -1.43 -4.34
C ALA A 79 -1.60 -0.31 -5.19
N SER A 80 -0.90 0.83 -5.32
CA SER A 80 -1.46 1.92 -6.13
C SER A 80 -1.66 1.38 -7.53
N VAL A 81 -2.92 1.17 -7.92
CA VAL A 81 -3.26 0.62 -9.21
C VAL A 81 -2.94 1.70 -10.23
N THR A 82 -1.70 1.69 -10.75
CA THR A 82 -1.43 2.30 -12.05
C THR A 82 -1.87 1.28 -13.08
N SER A 83 -3.19 1.13 -13.25
CA SER A 83 -3.74 0.44 -14.42
C SER A 83 -3.51 1.34 -15.63
N SER A 84 -2.30 1.28 -16.19
CA SER A 84 -2.06 1.57 -17.59
C SER A 84 -1.99 0.25 -18.35
N THR A 85 -3.17 -0.25 -18.71
CA THR A 85 -3.40 -1.04 -19.94
C THR A 85 -4.48 -0.26 -20.67
N ALA A 86 -4.10 0.62 -21.60
CA ALA A 86 -3.92 0.29 -23.02
C ALA A 86 -5.24 -0.18 -23.65
N ARG A 87 -5.65 0.56 -24.69
CA ARG A 87 -6.80 0.37 -25.57
C ARG A 87 -7.05 -1.11 -25.88
N ASP A 88 -8.32 -1.52 -25.84
CA ASP A 88 -8.78 -2.54 -26.79
C ASP A 88 -10.08 -2.06 -27.44
N SER A 89 -9.96 -1.79 -28.74
CA SER A 89 -11.07 -1.53 -29.63
C SER A 89 -11.78 -2.86 -29.89
N ARG A 90 -13.05 -2.98 -29.51
CA ARG A 90 -13.96 -3.90 -30.20
C ARG A 90 -15.23 -3.17 -30.63
N SER A 91 -15.20 -2.77 -31.90
CA SER A 91 -16.39 -2.75 -32.74
C SER A 91 -16.90 -4.19 -32.92
N GLN A 92 -18.18 -4.40 -32.66
CA GLN A 92 -19.07 -5.41 -33.26
C GLN A 92 -20.48 -4.85 -32.99
N THR A 93 -21.07 -4.05 -33.87
CA THR A 93 -21.83 -4.47 -35.06
C THR A 93 -22.57 -5.77 -34.86
N HIS A 94 -23.85 -5.68 -34.49
CA HIS A 94 -24.89 -6.54 -35.06
C HIS A 94 -26.17 -5.70 -35.20
N ALA A 95 -26.51 -5.45 -36.46
CA ALA A 95 -27.80 -4.91 -36.90
C ALA A 95 -28.90 -5.95 -36.75
N VAL A 96 -30.13 -5.47 -36.50
CA VAL A 96 -31.47 -6.02 -36.81
C VAL A 96 -32.45 -5.18 -35.95
N ASP A 97 -33.57 -4.65 -36.39
CA ASP A 97 -34.27 -4.61 -37.67
C ASP A 97 -35.50 -3.69 -37.45
N ARG A 98 -35.86 -2.91 -38.48
CA ARG A 98 -37.18 -2.36 -38.82
C ARG A 98 -38.12 -1.75 -37.76
N GLY A 99 -38.52 -0.50 -38.02
CA GLY A 99 -39.92 -0.12 -37.83
C GLY A 99 -40.24 1.38 -37.74
N ARG A 100 -40.57 1.99 -38.89
CA ARG A 100 -41.45 3.17 -39.05
C ARG A 100 -41.16 4.43 -38.21
N THR A 101 -40.64 5.47 -38.86
CA THR A 101 -41.03 6.84 -38.55
C THR A 101 -41.82 7.38 -39.73
N GLN A 102 -43.13 7.34 -39.60
CA GLN A 102 -44.08 8.05 -40.44
C GLN A 102 -44.64 9.15 -39.53
N GLN A 103 -44.40 10.41 -39.87
CA GLN A 103 -45.45 11.41 -40.11
C GLN A 103 -44.85 12.81 -40.24
N CYS A 104 -45.11 13.37 -41.43
CA CYS A 104 -45.16 14.79 -41.71
C CYS A 104 -46.44 15.40 -41.12
N GLU A 105 -46.53 16.73 -41.20
CA GLU A 105 -47.68 17.63 -40.98
C GLU A 105 -47.84 18.11 -39.52
N CYS A 106 -48.00 19.40 -39.21
CA CYS A 106 -48.46 20.57 -40.00
C CYS A 106 -47.55 21.80 -39.83
#